data_AF-A0AAU8YUB6-F1
#
_entry.id   AF-A0AAU8YUB6-F1
#
_cell.length_a   1.000
_cell.length_b   1.000
_cell.length_c   1.000
_cell.angle_alpha   90.00
_cell.angle_beta   90.00
_cell.angle_gamma   90.00
#
_symmetry.space_group_name_H-M   'P 1'
#
loop_
_entity.id
_entity.type
_entity.pdbx_description
1 polymer ?
#
loop_
_entity_poly.entity_id
_entity_poly.type
_entity_poly.pdbx_seq_one_letter_code
_entity_poly.pdbx_strand_id
1 'polypeptide(L)' 'MINIEEVRCPNCNQMLLKANYIKGEIKCTRCKKIIKLEIKQRTEPRATP' A
#
# COMPACT_ATOMS: atom_id res chain seq x y z
N MET A 1 6.37 2.86 15.72
CA MET A 1 7.05 1.96 14.76
C MET A 1 6.50 2.24 13.36
N ILE A 2 7.27 2.04 12.28
CA ILE A 2 6.73 2.21 10.91
C ILE A 2 6.11 0.87 10.47
N ASN A 3 4.77 0.76 10.51
CA ASN A 3 4.07 -0.41 9.96
C ASN A 3 4.11 -0.34 8.43
N ILE A 4 4.90 -1.22 7.81
CA ILE A 4 4.98 -1.37 6.36
C ILE A 4 4.00 -2.47 5.95
N GLU A 5 2.97 -2.13 5.18
CA GLU A 5 2.01 -3.08 4.64
C GLU A 5 2.47 -3.56 3.25
N GLU A 6 2.22 -4.84 2.99
CA GLU A 6 2.51 -5.44 1.69
C GLU A 6 1.30 -5.31 0.77
N VAL A 7 1.47 -4.60 -0.33
CA VAL A 7 0.42 -4.38 -1.31
C VAL A 7 0.54 -5.37 -2.43
N ARG A 8 -0.52 -6.17 -2.61
CA ARG A 8 -0.62 -7.18 -3.64
C ARG A 8 -1.61 -6.77 -4.71
N CYS A 9 -1.34 -7.19 -5.94
CA CYS A 9 -2.27 -7.03 -7.05
C CYS A 9 -3.50 -7.92 -6.83
N PRO A 10 -4.74 -7.38 -6.86
CA PRO A 10 -5.94 -8.18 -6.65
C PRO A 10 -6.23 -9.18 -7.78
N ASN A 11 -5.56 -9.04 -8.94
CA ASN A 11 -5.80 -9.88 -10.12
C ASN A 11 -4.81 -11.06 -10.26
N CYS A 12 -3.56 -10.90 -9.83
CA CYS A 12 -2.54 -11.96 -9.96
C CYS A 12 -1.83 -12.29 -8.65
N ASN A 13 -2.22 -11.64 -7.55
CA ASN A 13 -1.63 -11.76 -6.22
C ASN A 13 -0.12 -11.46 -6.15
N GLN A 14 0.46 -10.92 -7.22
CA GLN A 14 1.84 -10.45 -7.27
C GLN A 14 2.01 -9.31 -6.29
N MET A 15 3.04 -9.39 -5.45
CA MET A 15 3.47 -8.28 -4.61
C MET A 15 3.91 -7.11 -5.51
N LEU A 16 3.27 -5.96 -5.33
CA LEU A 16 3.53 -4.75 -6.11
C LEU A 16 4.51 -3.84 -5.37
N LEU A 17 4.25 -3.59 -4.09
CA LEU A 17 5.06 -2.68 -3.28
C LEU A 17 4.85 -2.93 -1.79
N LYS A 18 5.78 -2.45 -0.96
CA LYS A 18 5.67 -2.44 0.50
C LYS A 18 5.71 -0.99 0.97
N ALA A 19 4.66 -0.50 1.62
CA ALA A 19 4.61 0.88 2.10
C ALA A 19 3.72 1.05 3.31
N ASN A 20 3.99 2.12 4.05
CA ASN A 20 3.20 2.58 5.20
C ASN A 20 2.11 3.59 4.80
N TYR A 21 2.20 4.19 3.63
CA TYR A 21 1.25 5.14 3.08
C TYR A 21 1.29 5.11 1.56
N ILE A 22 0.13 4.98 0.92
CA ILE A 22 0.00 5.06 -0.53
C ILE A 22 -1.27 5.84 -0.83
N LYS A 23 -1.16 6.83 -1.71
CA LYS A 23 -2.31 7.46 -2.35
C LYS A 23 -1.97 7.67 -3.80
N GLY A 24 -2.41 6.74 -4.65
CA GLY A 24 -2.09 6.80 -6.06
C GLY A 24 -2.47 5.54 -6.81
N GLU A 25 -1.96 5.44 -8.03
CA GLU A 25 -2.22 4.35 -8.94
C GLU A 25 -0.92 3.62 -9.26
N ILE A 26 -0.98 2.29 -9.28
CA ILE A 26 0.13 1.44 -9.69
C ILE A 26 -0.30 0.54 -10.83
N LYS A 27 0.52 0.50 -11.88
CA LYS A 27 0.35 -0.47 -12.96
C LYS A 27 0.98 -1.79 -12.56
N CYS A 28 0.18 -2.85 -12.51
CA CYS A 28 0.71 -4.19 -12.35
C CYS A 28 1.45 -4.60 -13.63
N THR A 29 2.74 -4.96 -13.53
CA THR A 29 3.55 -5.39 -14.69
C THR A 29 3.06 -6.70 -15.30
N ARG A 30 2.46 -7.58 -14.49
CA ARG A 30 1.93 -8.89 -14.90
C ARG A 30 0.56 -8.77 -15.58
N CYS A 31 -0.40 -8.12 -14.91
CA CYS A 31 -1.77 -7.97 -15.44
C CYS A 31 -1.91 -6.83 -16.45
N LYS A 32 -0.93 -5.90 -16.50
CA LYS A 32 -0.97 -4.62 -17.24
C LYS A 32 -2.13 -3.69 -16.85
N LYS A 33 -2.92 -4.06 -15.84
CA LYS A 33 -4.02 -3.27 -15.26
C LYS A 33 -3.49 -2.21 -14.31
N ILE A 34 -4.15 -1.05 -14.30
CA ILE A 34 -3.91 0.03 -13.35
C ILE A 34 -4.79 -0.23 -12.12
N ILE A 35 -4.18 -0.18 -10.93
CA ILE A 35 -4.84 -0.44 -9.65
C ILE A 35 -4.72 0.82 -8.80
N LYS A 36 -5.87 1.32 -8.34
CA LYS A 36 -5.94 2.42 -7.36
C LYS A 36 -5.66 1.87 -5.97
N LEU A 37 -4.71 2.48 -5.28
CA LEU A 37 -4.32 2.12 -3.93
C LEU A 37 -4.47 3.35 -3.02
N GLU A 38 -5.18 3.14 -1.92
CA GLU A 38 -5.31 4.11 -0.85
C GLU A 38 -5.07 3.41 0.48
N ILE A 39 -3.85 3.55 1.01
CA ILE A 39 -3.45 3.07 2.33
C ILE A 39 -3.15 4.28 3.18
N LYS A 40 -3.90 4.41 4.27
CA LYS A 40 -3.76 5.53 5.21
C LYS A 40 -2.58 5.24 6.14
N GLN A 41 -1.76 6.27 6.36
CA GLN A 41 -0.68 6.18 7.33
C GLN A 41 -1.30 6.02 8.71
N ARG A 42 -1.03 4.90 9.37
CA ARG A 42 -1.42 4.73 10.77
C ARG A 42 -0.46 5.55 11.62
N THR A 43 -0.78 6.82 11.85
CA THR A 43 -0.12 7.60 12.89
C THR A 43 -0.62 7.06 14.23
N GLU A 44 0.23 6.32 14.95
CA GLU A 44 -0.01 6.05 16.37
C GLU A 44 -0.24 7.41 17.05
N PRO A 45 -1.37 7.64 17.77
CA PRO A 45 -1.53 8.86 18.55
C PRO A 45 -0.41 8.87 19.58
N ARG A 46 0.46 9.89 19.51
CA ARG A 46 1.49 10.11 20.54
C ARG A 46 0.77 10.19 21.87
N ALA A 47 1.16 9.34 22.82
CA ALA A 47 0.71 9.44 24.20
C ALA A 47 0.98 10.87 24.69
N THR A 48 -0.09 11.59 25.02
CA THR A 48 -0.07 12.90 25.67
C THR A 48 0.53 12.72 27.09
N PRO A 49 1.34 13.67 27.61
CA PRO A 49 2.27 13.48 28.73
C PRO A 49 1.61 13.25 30.09
#